data_AF-A0AAV9H3U5-F1
#
_entry.id   AF-A0AAV9H3U5-F1
#
_cell.length_a   1.000
_cell.length_b   1.000
_cell.length_c   1.000
_cell.angle_alpha   90.00
_cell.angle_beta   90.00
_cell.angle_gamma   90.00
#
_symmetry.space_group_name_H-M   'P 1'
#
loop_
_entity.id
_entity.type
_entity.pdbx_description
1 polymer ?
#
loop_
_entity_poly.entity_id
_entity_poly.type
_entity_poly.pdbx_seq_one_letter_code
_entity_poly.pdbx_strand_id
1 'polypeptide(L)'
;MGYAAYRATFLGTSPLSLPSTIAAAKHGATLYTIQLGLNLAWMPLFFGLRRPIEATIDCAALLGVNAYLAYLWGTQVDEMAGWLMVPYVAWLSFATYLSAGTGYLNGWDLSDESVEKKTN
;
A
#
# COMPACT_ATOMS: atom_id res chain seq x y z
N MET A 1 5.91 9.11 -4.01
CA MET A 1 4.57 9.35 -3.44
C MET A 1 4.19 10.83 -3.46
N GLY A 2 4.82 11.71 -2.66
CA GLY A 2 4.44 13.14 -2.59
C GLY A 2 4.53 13.91 -3.92
N TYR A 3 5.58 13.70 -4.71
CA TYR A 3 5.72 14.35 -6.02
C TYR A 3 4.69 13.84 -7.05
N ALA A 4 4.32 12.56 -7.00
CA ALA A 4 3.27 11.98 -7.85
C ALA A 4 1.89 12.56 -7.49
N ALA A 5 1.58 12.62 -6.19
CA ALA A 5 0.36 13.25 -5.69
C ALA A 5 0.31 14.74 -6.08
N TYR A 6 1.41 15.49 -5.89
CA TYR A 6 1.52 16.89 -6.29
C TYR A 6 1.22 17.06 -7.78
N ARG A 7 1.87 16.29 -8.67
CA ARG A 7 1.59 16.37 -10.11
C ARG A 7 0.16 15.98 -10.45
N ALA A 8 -0.38 14.93 -9.82
CA ALA A 8 -1.75 14.49 -10.07
C ALA A 8 -2.79 15.56 -9.66
N THR A 9 -2.60 16.22 -8.52
CA THR A 9 -3.45 17.35 -8.12
C THR A 9 -3.22 18.57 -8.99
N PHE A 10 -1.97 18.95 -9.27
CA PHE A 10 -1.64 20.17 -10.01
C PHE A 10 -2.12 20.11 -11.45
N LEU A 11 -1.95 18.96 -12.12
CA LEU A 11 -2.45 18.73 -13.49
C LEU A 11 -3.95 18.43 -13.51
N GLY A 12 -4.45 17.71 -12.49
CA GLY A 12 -5.85 17.32 -12.40
C GLY A 12 -6.81 18.46 -12.04
N THR A 13 -6.36 19.48 -11.30
CA THR A 13 -7.17 20.67 -10.95
C THR A 13 -6.86 21.90 -11.79
N SER A 14 -6.13 21.73 -12.90
CA SER A 14 -5.89 22.83 -13.83
C SER A 14 -7.24 23.31 -14.42
N PRO A 15 -7.45 24.62 -14.61
CA PRO A 15 -8.71 25.16 -15.15
C PRO A 15 -9.03 24.68 -16.58
N LEU A 16 -8.07 24.05 -17.27
CA LEU A 16 -8.23 23.45 -18.60
C LEU A 16 -8.56 21.94 -18.56
N SER A 17 -8.61 21.33 -17.38
CA SER A 17 -8.80 19.89 -17.21
C SER A 17 -10.28 19.50 -17.28
N LEU A 18 -10.57 18.34 -17.87
CA LEU A 18 -11.93 17.80 -17.96
C LEU A 18 -12.50 17.51 -16.55
N PRO A 19 -13.83 17.65 -16.34
CA PRO A 19 -14.47 17.34 -15.06
C PRO A 19 -14.20 15.92 -14.54
N SER A 20 -14.03 14.97 -15.46
CA SER A 20 -13.66 13.58 -15.15
C SER A 20 -12.26 13.46 -14.53
N THR A 21 -11.30 14.24 -15.01
CA THR A 21 -9.93 14.28 -14.48
C THR A 21 -9.88 14.90 -13.08
N ILE A 22 -10.69 15.94 -12.84
CA ILE A 22 -10.84 16.54 -11.50
C ILE A 22 -11.42 15.54 -10.50
N ALA A 23 -12.42 14.75 -10.92
CA ALA A 23 -13.00 13.70 -10.09
C ALA A 23 -11.97 12.59 -9.79
N ALA A 24 -11.20 12.16 -10.80
CA ALA A 24 -10.13 11.17 -10.63
C ALA A 24 -9.03 11.64 -9.67
N ALA A 25 -8.63 12.93 -9.74
CA ALA A 25 -7.66 13.51 -8.82
C ALA A 25 -8.15 13.51 -7.36
N LYS A 26 -9.42 13.88 -7.13
CA LYS A 26 -10.04 13.82 -5.79
C LYS A 26 -10.14 12.39 -5.28
N HIS A 27 -10.54 11.45 -6.14
CA HIS A 27 -10.63 10.04 -5.78
C HIS A 27 -9.26 9.45 -5.41
N GLY A 28 -8.23 9.80 -6.18
CA GLY A 28 -6.85 9.44 -5.89
C GLY A 28 -6.33 10.03 -4.57
N ALA A 29 -6.72 11.26 -4.21
CA ALA A 29 -6.36 11.84 -2.91
C ALA A 29 -6.99 11.10 -1.72
N THR A 30 -8.24 10.67 -1.85
CA THR A 30 -8.89 9.83 -0.83
C THR A 30 -8.17 8.49 -0.67
N LEU A 31 -7.86 7.82 -1.78
CA LEU A 31 -7.10 6.57 -1.80
C LEU A 31 -5.69 6.75 -1.20
N TYR A 32 -5.03 7.87 -1.49
CA TYR A 32 -3.74 8.21 -0.90
C TYR A 32 -3.82 8.37 0.63
N THR A 33 -4.90 8.95 1.13
CA THR A 33 -5.13 9.11 2.58
C THR A 33 -5.36 7.75 3.25
N ILE A 34 -6.15 6.87 2.61
CA ILE A 34 -6.37 5.49 3.07
C ILE A 34 -5.05 4.71 3.09
N GLN A 35 -4.26 4.84 2.02
CA GLN A 35 -2.95 4.23 1.88
C GLN A 35 -1.97 4.67 2.97
N LEU A 36 -2.02 5.94 3.38
CA LEU A 36 -1.23 6.47 4.49
C LEU A 36 -1.68 5.87 5.83
N GLY A 37 -3.00 5.78 6.05
CA GLY A 37 -3.58 5.19 7.26
C GLY A 37 -3.22 3.71 7.42
N LEU A 38 -3.37 2.91 6.35
CA LEU A 38 -2.93 1.52 6.33
C LEU A 38 -1.42 1.40 6.59
N ASN A 39 -0.60 2.28 6.00
CA ASN A 39 0.85 2.24 6.20
C ASN A 39 1.24 2.50 7.68
N LEU A 40 0.47 3.34 8.36
CA LEU A 40 0.64 3.64 9.78
C LEU A 40 0.16 2.48 10.67
N ALA A 41 -0.88 1.76 10.24
CA ALA A 41 -1.39 0.58 10.93
C ALA A 41 -0.48 -0.65 10.79
N TRP A 42 0.27 -0.75 9.70
CA TRP A 42 1.16 -1.89 9.43
C TRP A 42 2.25 -2.10 10.50
N MET A 43 2.93 -1.04 10.94
CA MET A 43 3.99 -1.13 11.96
C MET A 43 3.51 -1.71 13.30
N PRO A 44 2.44 -1.20 13.94
CA PRO A 44 1.94 -1.78 15.19
C PRO A 44 1.31 -3.16 15.00
N LEU A 45 0.73 -3.48 13.84
CA LEU A 45 0.22 -4.84 13.57
C LEU A 45 1.36 -5.87 13.50
N PHE A 46 2.41 -5.56 12.74
CA PHE A 46 3.52 -6.48 12.50
C PHE A 46 4.42 -6.60 13.74
N PHE A 47 4.84 -5.47 14.32
CA PHE A 47 5.80 -5.45 15.42
C PHE A 47 5.15 -5.43 16.82
N GLY A 48 3.96 -4.84 16.96
CA GLY A 48 3.27 -4.74 18.25
C GLY A 48 2.45 -5.99 18.57
N LEU A 49 1.57 -6.40 17.66
CA LEU A 49 0.67 -7.54 17.87
C LEU A 49 1.28 -8.89 17.45
N ARG A 50 2.41 -8.89 16.73
CA ARG A 50 3.08 -10.11 16.22
C ARG A 50 2.13 -11.07 15.48
N ARG A 51 1.11 -10.56 14.79
CA ARG A 51 0.14 -11.39 14.04
C ARG A 51 0.50 -11.41 12.54
N PRO A 52 1.25 -12.43 12.07
CA PRO A 52 1.82 -12.44 10.72
C PRO A 52 0.76 -12.54 9.63
N ILE A 53 -0.37 -13.22 9.92
CA ILE A 53 -1.52 -13.32 9.00
C ILE A 53 -2.09 -11.93 8.72
N GLU A 54 -2.41 -11.18 9.76
CA GLU A 54 -3.06 -9.87 9.65
C GLU A 54 -2.13 -8.85 9.02
N ALA A 55 -0.84 -8.89 9.36
CA ALA A 55 0.15 -8.02 8.77
C ALA A 55 0.41 -8.34 7.28
N THR A 56 0.29 -9.61 6.88
CA THR A 56 0.36 -10.02 5.46
C THR A 56 -0.88 -9.56 4.68
N ILE A 57 -2.08 -9.71 5.26
CA ILE A 57 -3.33 -9.23 4.65
C ILE A 57 -3.28 -7.70 4.50
N ASP A 58 -2.82 -6.98 5.52
CA ASP A 58 -2.67 -5.54 5.48
C ASP A 58 -1.67 -5.11 4.39
N CYS A 59 -0.48 -5.73 4.33
CA CYS A 59 0.50 -5.52 3.26
C CYS A 59 -0.08 -5.76 1.86
N ALA A 60 -0.83 -6.85 1.67
CA ALA A 60 -1.46 -7.18 0.40
C ALA A 60 -2.57 -6.18 0.03
N ALA A 61 -3.37 -5.73 1.00
CA ALA A 61 -4.36 -4.67 0.80
C ALA A 61 -3.66 -3.35 0.40
N LEU A 62 -2.56 -3.00 1.08
CA LEU A 62 -1.72 -1.84 0.76
C LEU A 62 -1.18 -1.92 -0.67
N LEU A 63 -0.68 -3.09 -1.09
CA LEU A 63 -0.22 -3.35 -2.45
C LEU A 63 -1.36 -3.12 -3.46
N GLY A 64 -2.55 -3.68 -3.20
CA GLY A 64 -3.71 -3.53 -4.07
C GLY A 64 -4.16 -2.07 -4.21
N VAL A 65 -4.25 -1.33 -3.10
CA VAL A 65 -4.60 0.10 -3.10
C VAL A 65 -3.58 0.92 -3.90
N ASN A 66 -2.28 0.66 -3.72
CA ASN A 66 -1.23 1.37 -4.45
C ASN A 66 -1.18 1.02 -5.94
N ALA A 67 -1.39 -0.25 -6.28
CA ALA A 67 -1.47 -0.67 -7.68
C ALA A 67 -2.67 -0.04 -8.39
N TYR A 68 -3.83 -0.01 -7.72
CA TYR A 68 -5.01 0.68 -8.24
C TYR A 68 -4.79 2.18 -8.38
N LEU A 69 -4.14 2.82 -7.41
CA LEU A 69 -3.81 4.24 -7.46
C LEU A 69 -2.84 4.55 -8.61
N ALA A 70 -1.82 3.71 -8.82
CA ALA A 70 -0.87 3.83 -9.93
C ALA A 70 -1.57 3.69 -11.28
N TYR A 71 -2.51 2.74 -11.42
CA TYR A 71 -3.32 2.57 -12.61
C TYR A 71 -4.21 3.79 -12.86
N LEU A 72 -4.92 4.27 -11.84
CA LEU A 72 -5.82 5.42 -11.95
C LEU A 72 -5.06 6.69 -12.34
N TRP A 73 -3.92 6.97 -11.71
CA TRP A 73 -3.10 8.14 -12.05
C TRP A 73 -2.41 8.00 -13.40
N GLY A 74 -1.90 6.82 -13.73
CA GLY A 74 -1.23 6.56 -15.01
C GLY A 74 -2.16 6.62 -16.23
N THR A 75 -3.44 6.25 -16.06
CA THR A 75 -4.41 6.23 -17.17
C THR A 75 -5.26 7.50 -17.27
N GLN A 76 -5.63 8.11 -16.14
CA GLN A 76 -6.58 9.24 -16.13
C GLN A 76 -5.91 10.61 -16.04
N VAL A 77 -4.66 10.69 -15.57
CA VAL A 77 -4.02 11.97 -15.24
C VAL A 77 -2.70 12.17 -15.97
N ASP A 78 -1.70 11.33 -15.70
CA ASP A 78 -0.36 11.46 -16.28
C ASP A 78 0.41 10.13 -16.16
N GLU A 79 0.87 9.60 -17.30
CA GLU A 79 1.61 8.34 -17.38
C GLU A 79 2.84 8.33 -16.47
N MET A 80 3.52 9.47 -16.35
CA MET A 80 4.72 9.62 -15.53
C MET A 80 4.40 9.73 -14.02
N ALA A 81 3.17 10.08 -13.64
CA ALA A 81 2.71 9.94 -12.26
C ALA A 81 2.49 8.46 -11.89
N GLY A 82 1.99 7.64 -12.83
CA GLY A 82 1.89 6.19 -12.69
C GLY A 82 3.25 5.51 -12.57
N TRP A 83 4.21 5.86 -13.43
CA TRP A 83 5.58 5.34 -13.37
C TRP A 83 6.28 5.63 -12.05
N LEU A 84 6.01 6.78 -11.43
CA LEU A 84 6.59 7.14 -10.14
C LEU A 84 6.10 6.23 -8.98
N MET A 85 5.00 5.51 -9.16
CA MET A 85 4.48 4.54 -8.18
C MET A 85 5.03 3.13 -8.38
N VAL A 86 5.55 2.80 -9.56
CA VAL A 86 6.14 1.48 -9.88
C VAL A 86 7.17 1.02 -8.84
N PRO A 87 8.19 1.83 -8.46
CA PRO A 87 9.16 1.39 -7.44
C PRO A 87 8.51 1.14 -6.07
N TYR A 88 7.41 1.82 -5.76
CA TYR A 88 6.68 1.64 -4.50
C TYR A 88 5.87 0.34 -4.50
N VAL A 89 5.19 0.04 -5.61
CA VAL A 89 4.48 -1.24 -5.80
C VAL A 89 5.45 -2.43 -5.73
N ALA A 90 6.64 -2.30 -6.34
CA ALA A 90 7.70 -3.30 -6.26
C ALA A 90 8.22 -3.51 -4.83
N TRP A 91 8.32 -2.44 -4.04
CA TRP A 91 8.66 -2.57 -2.62
C TRP A 91 7.56 -3.26 -1.82
N LEU A 92 6.30 -2.91 -2.05
CA LEU A 92 5.17 -3.52 -1.34
C LEU A 92 5.00 -5.00 -1.66
N SER A 93 5.27 -5.42 -2.90
CA SER A 93 5.27 -6.84 -3.27
C SER A 93 6.37 -7.60 -2.53
N PHE A 94 7.57 -7.01 -2.43
CA PHE A 94 8.65 -7.57 -1.62
C PHE A 94 8.30 -7.65 -0.13
N ALA A 95 7.70 -6.60 0.44
CA ALA A 95 7.25 -6.59 1.84
C ALA A 95 6.15 -7.63 2.11
N THR A 96 5.25 -7.84 1.15
CA THR A 96 4.20 -8.87 1.22
C THR A 96 4.81 -10.27 1.15
N TYR A 97 5.79 -10.47 0.25
CA TYR A 97 6.55 -11.72 0.15
C TYR A 97 7.30 -12.03 1.46
N LEU A 98 7.97 -11.03 2.04
CA LEU A 98 8.66 -11.20 3.32
C LEU A 98 7.67 -11.58 4.43
N SER A 99 6.53 -10.88 4.54
CA SER A 99 5.51 -11.14 5.55
C SER A 99 4.91 -12.55 5.41
N ALA A 100 4.57 -12.95 4.17
CA ALA A 100 4.07 -14.28 3.86
C ALA A 100 5.13 -15.37 4.12
N GLY A 101 6.40 -15.11 3.78
CA GLY A 101 7.53 -16.01 4.05
C GLY A 101 7.76 -16.21 5.55
N THR A 102 7.73 -15.13 6.33
CA THR A 102 7.81 -15.19 7.79
C THR A 102 6.63 -15.98 8.38
N GLY A 103 5.40 -15.78 7.88
CA GLY A 103 4.24 -16.57 8.26
C GLY A 103 4.43 -18.05 7.94
N TYR A 104 4.78 -18.38 6.70
CA TYR A 104 4.96 -19.76 6.24
C TYR A 104 6.04 -20.52 7.03
N LEU A 105 7.20 -19.89 7.25
CA LEU A 105 8.31 -20.50 7.99
C LEU A 105 8.01 -20.69 9.48
N ASN A 106 7.11 -19.88 10.05
CA ASN A 106 6.66 -20.02 11.44
C ASN A 106 5.34 -20.80 11.59
N GLY A 107 4.82 -21.42 10.52
CA GLY A 107 3.54 -22.14 10.59
C GLY A 107 2.33 -21.24 10.89
N TRP A 108 2.42 -19.95 10.50
CA TRP A 108 1.45 -18.89 10.72
C TRP A 108 1.16 -18.55 12.18
N ASP A 109 1.99 -19.06 13.09
CA ASP A 109 1.88 -18.84 14.53
C ASP A 109 3.18 -18.21 15.05
N LEU A 110 3.08 -16.97 15.51
CA LEU A 110 4.16 -16.23 16.16
C LEU A 110 3.84 -15.97 17.64
N SER A 111 2.85 -16.69 18.20
CA SER A 111 2.52 -16.60 19.63
C SER A 111 3.66 -17.18 20.47
N ASP A 112 3.97 -16.53 21.60
CA ASP A 112 5.00 -16.98 22.54
C ASP A 112 4.67 -18.40 23.08
N GLU A 113 3.39 -18.78 23.10
CA GLU A 113 2.88 -20.09 23.50
C GLU A 113 3.34 -21.23 22.55
N SER A 114 3.48 -20.93 21.25
CA SER A 114 3.99 -21.89 20.26
C SER A 114 5.51 -22.11 20.34
N VAL A 115 6.23 -21.07 20.81
CA VAL A 115 7.67 -21.12 21.06
C VAL A 115 7.94 -21.95 22.31
N GLU A 116 7.19 -21.71 23.39
CA GLU A 116 7.31 -22.43 24.66
C GLU A 116 7.00 -23.93 24.53
N LYS A 117 6.07 -24.29 23.63
CA LYS A 117 5.68 -25.67 23.32
C LYS A 117 6.69 -26.43 22.43
N LYS A 118 7.61 -25.72 21.75
CA LYS A 118 8.70 -26.32 20.97
C LYS A 118 10.00 -26.49 21.78
N THR A 119 10.14 -25.78 22.90
CA THR A 119 11.32 -25.84 23.77
C THR A 119 11.17 -26.80 24.97
N ASN A 120 9.98 -27.36 25.20
CA ASN A 120 9.73 -28.46 26.13
C ASN A 120 9.51 -29.77 25.38
#